data_AF-A0A564ZFU7-F1
#
_entry.id   AF-A0A564ZFU7-F1
#
_cell.length_a   1.000
_cell.length_b   1.000
_cell.length_c   1.000
_cell.angle_alpha   90.00
_cell.angle_beta   90.00
_cell.angle_gamma   90.00
#
_symmetry.space_group_name_H-M   'P 1'
#
loop_
_entity.id
_entity.type
_entity.pdbx_description
1 polymer ?
#
loop_
_entity_poly.entity_id
_entity_poly.type
_entity_poly.pdbx_seq_one_letter_code
_entity_poly.pdbx_strand_id
1 'polypeptide(L)'
;MLRMFPSITAETVESFFKPPIEGVILQTYGAGNVPSTRQDILEIFRKATTEGIVILNITQCWHGSIEAKYSTGKVLERVGVIPGYDMTPEAALAKLSYVLGVSNDTKVRRRMLHCDLRGEVTLPPSQEVNVVQPPNFSLQGVSSGHEGINQLVGHVGSIFTKATAEGPTNLWAQRILPNLLCGAAEANDCDMLEQLYVVTHSFDVSDRELRLPLHVAAANGHYEACELMLKKGANPNLIDRSRLTALSHAIRGSKATERLIDLLVEYGAMICDSEPLRARETNQAAMQGQVNQLRLYKHVGLTLQELDAEGRAPLHTAVCNRQLEVIRYLISPESEGGAKVDVNQKTIYGKTACDEARIRKLSEIVSMLEKVET
;
A
#
# COMPACT_ATOMS: atom_id res chain seq x y z
N MET A 1 27.27 8.27 16.05
CA MET A 1 27.51 8.70 14.65
C MET A 1 29.00 8.75 14.41
N LEU A 2 29.48 8.13 13.34
CA LEU A 2 30.87 8.16 12.90
C LEU A 2 31.00 9.13 11.72
N ARG A 3 31.65 10.27 11.93
CA ARG A 3 31.90 11.26 10.89
C ARG A 3 33.27 11.05 10.26
N MET A 4 33.31 10.84 8.95
CA MET A 4 34.57 10.66 8.22
C MET A 4 35.29 11.99 8.04
N PHE A 5 36.58 12.04 8.37
CA PHE A 5 37.44 13.18 8.07
C PHE A 5 38.80 12.70 7.52
N PRO A 6 39.59 13.52 6.78
CA PRO A 6 40.67 12.99 5.93
C PRO A 6 41.79 12.32 6.73
N SER A 7 42.01 12.77 7.97
CA SER A 7 43.03 12.26 8.89
C SER A 7 42.51 11.21 9.88
N ILE A 8 41.30 10.68 9.70
CA ILE A 8 40.76 9.65 10.61
C ILE A 8 41.60 8.37 10.53
N THR A 9 42.00 7.85 11.70
CA THR A 9 42.81 6.64 11.81
C THR A 9 41.93 5.38 11.80
N ALA A 10 42.48 4.25 11.35
CA ALA A 10 41.77 2.96 11.39
C ALA A 10 41.38 2.57 12.82
N GLU A 11 42.26 2.82 13.79
CA GLU A 11 42.03 2.53 15.20
C GLU A 11 40.85 3.34 15.77
N THR A 12 40.74 4.62 15.42
CA THR A 12 39.57 5.44 15.77
C THR A 12 38.30 4.85 15.16
N VAL A 13 38.33 4.44 13.89
CA VAL A 13 37.15 3.83 13.25
C VAL A 13 36.77 2.51 13.92
N GLU A 14 37.73 1.63 14.21
CA GLU A 14 37.49 0.35 14.87
C GLU A 14 36.87 0.52 16.26
N SER A 15 37.27 1.56 17.01
CA SER A 15 36.70 1.84 18.33
C SER A 15 35.18 2.09 18.32
N PHE A 16 34.63 2.60 17.22
CA PHE A 16 33.18 2.85 17.08
C PHE A 16 32.34 1.58 16.92
N PHE A 17 32.96 0.43 16.64
CA PHE A 17 32.28 -0.85 16.44
C PHE A 17 32.45 -1.82 17.61
N LYS A 18 33.10 -1.39 18.70
CA LYS A 18 33.23 -2.22 19.89
C LYS A 18 31.86 -2.38 20.60
N PRO A 19 31.61 -3.50 21.29
CA PRO A 19 30.39 -3.70 22.06
C PRO A 19 30.13 -2.54 23.05
N PRO A 20 28.87 -2.16 23.32
CA PRO A 20 27.62 -2.83 22.91
C PRO A 20 26.98 -2.26 21.62
N ILE A 21 27.78 -1.74 20.69
CA ILE A 21 27.25 -1.10 19.47
C ILE A 21 26.60 -2.14 18.52
N GLU A 22 25.32 -1.91 18.19
CA GLU A 22 24.57 -2.73 17.22
C GLU A 22 24.31 -2.01 15.88
N GLY A 23 24.46 -0.69 15.85
CA GLY A 23 24.29 0.10 14.64
C GLY A 23 25.06 1.41 14.66
N VAL A 24 25.54 1.82 13.49
CA VAL A 24 26.34 3.04 13.31
C VAL A 24 25.82 3.83 12.13
N ILE A 25 25.63 5.13 12.34
CA ILE A 25 25.44 6.08 11.24
C ILE A 25 26.81 6.59 10.83
N LEU A 26 27.20 6.30 9.60
CA LEU A 26 28.41 6.75 8.95
C LEU A 26 28.10 8.04 8.17
N GLN A 27 28.87 9.11 8.38
CA GLN A 27 28.72 10.34 7.62
C GLN A 27 29.91 10.52 6.67
N THR A 28 29.65 10.45 5.37
CA THR A 28 30.67 10.48 4.31
C THR A 28 30.63 11.76 3.49
N TYR A 29 31.65 11.98 2.67
CA TYR A 29 31.79 13.21 1.89
C TYR A 29 30.94 13.21 0.62
N GLY A 30 30.32 14.35 0.31
CA GLY A 30 29.63 14.55 -0.96
C GLY A 30 28.55 13.50 -1.21
N ALA A 31 28.63 12.80 -2.34
CA ALA A 31 27.67 11.77 -2.75
C ALA A 31 27.91 10.39 -2.11
N GLY A 32 28.58 10.31 -0.95
CA GLY A 32 28.79 9.04 -0.23
C GLY A 32 30.23 8.52 -0.24
N ASN A 33 31.23 9.40 -0.37
CA ASN A 33 32.60 9.01 -0.67
C ASN A 33 33.42 8.73 0.60
N VAL A 34 34.05 7.56 0.64
CA VAL A 34 35.21 7.25 1.49
C VAL A 34 36.42 7.05 0.56
N PRO A 35 37.65 7.47 0.95
CA PRO A 35 38.83 7.23 0.15
C PRO A 35 38.98 5.74 -0.18
N SER A 36 38.78 5.36 -1.45
CA SER A 36 38.82 3.96 -1.91
C SER A 36 40.19 3.29 -1.74
N THR A 37 41.23 4.10 -1.53
CA THR A 37 42.60 3.68 -1.23
C THR A 37 42.79 3.21 0.22
N ARG A 38 41.87 3.51 1.14
CA ARG A 38 41.91 3.11 2.55
C ARG A 38 41.25 1.75 2.76
N GLN A 39 41.90 0.69 2.29
CA GLN A 39 41.41 -0.70 2.45
C GLN A 39 41.32 -1.11 3.93
N ASP A 40 42.20 -0.57 4.77
CA ASP A 40 42.20 -0.72 6.23
C ASP A 40 40.83 -0.36 6.85
N ILE A 41 40.22 0.76 6.44
CA ILE A 41 38.92 1.20 6.93
C ILE A 41 37.78 0.35 6.33
N LEU A 42 37.87 0.02 5.04
CA LEU A 42 36.85 -0.78 4.36
C LEU A 42 36.74 -2.20 4.95
N GLU A 43 37.87 -2.77 5.36
CA GLU A 43 37.92 -4.08 6.01
C GLU A 43 37.28 -4.04 7.40
N ILE A 44 37.45 -2.95 8.16
CA ILE A 44 36.73 -2.73 9.43
C ILE A 44 35.22 -2.71 9.21
N PHE A 45 34.73 -1.98 8.21
CA PHE A 45 33.30 -1.95 7.88
C PHE A 45 32.77 -3.32 7.45
N ARG A 46 33.54 -4.05 6.63
CA ARG A 46 33.19 -5.41 6.23
C ARG A 46 33.10 -6.33 7.45
N LYS A 47 34.08 -6.29 8.34
CA LYS A 47 34.10 -7.09 9.57
C LYS A 47 32.90 -6.77 10.46
N ALA A 48 32.65 -5.49 10.74
CA ALA A 48 31.52 -5.05 11.56
C ALA A 48 30.17 -5.52 10.99
N THR A 49 29.98 -5.42 9.66
CA THR A 49 28.74 -5.87 9.02
C THR A 49 28.58 -7.39 9.02
N THR A 50 29.67 -8.15 8.90
CA THR A 50 29.64 -9.63 9.06
C THR A 50 29.35 -10.07 10.49
N GLU A 51 29.74 -9.26 11.48
CA GLU A 51 29.44 -9.48 12.91
C GLU A 51 28.01 -9.04 13.29
N GLY A 52 27.23 -8.55 12.31
CA GLY A 52 25.82 -8.22 12.49
C GLY A 52 25.53 -6.75 12.81
N ILE A 53 26.55 -5.89 12.88
CA ILE A 53 26.38 -4.45 13.09
C ILE A 53 25.85 -3.81 11.81
N VAL A 54 24.80 -3.00 11.95
CA VAL A 54 24.19 -2.34 10.80
C VAL A 54 24.77 -0.93 10.61
N ILE A 55 25.32 -0.66 9.43
CA ILE A 55 25.94 0.63 9.11
C ILE A 55 25.09 1.37 8.09
N LEU A 56 24.57 2.55 8.44
CA LEU A 56 23.79 3.42 7.56
C LEU A 56 24.62 4.64 7.17
N ASN A 57 24.83 4.86 5.88
CA ASN A 57 25.66 5.95 5.37
C ASN A 57 24.83 7.16 4.92
N ILE A 58 25.10 8.34 5.48
CA ILE A 58 24.50 9.62 5.09
C ILE A 58 25.57 10.62 4.67
N THR A 59 25.17 11.67 3.97
CA THR A 59 26.10 12.71 3.53
C THR A 59 26.39 13.70 4.66
N GLN A 60 27.59 14.29 4.65
CA GLN A 60 27.91 15.45 5.47
C GLN A 60 27.40 16.77 4.86
N CYS A 61 26.93 16.75 3.62
CA CYS A 61 26.41 17.93 2.94
C CYS A 61 25.04 18.32 3.51
N TRP A 62 24.78 19.62 3.58
CA TRP A 62 23.48 20.15 4.04
C TRP A 62 22.35 19.88 3.03
N HIS A 63 22.68 19.77 1.74
CA HIS A 63 21.77 19.31 0.67
C HIS A 63 22.46 18.25 -0.18
N GLY A 64 21.67 17.33 -0.74
CA GLY A 64 22.14 16.29 -1.66
C GLY A 64 21.71 14.89 -1.22
N SER A 65 21.96 13.91 -2.08
CA SER A 65 21.63 12.51 -1.83
C SER A 65 22.86 11.63 -2.04
N ILE A 66 22.98 10.59 -1.22
CA ILE A 66 23.90 9.48 -1.48
C ILE A 66 23.26 8.53 -2.48
N GLU A 67 23.68 8.63 -3.74
CA GLU A 67 23.35 7.64 -4.75
C GLU A 67 24.52 6.67 -4.98
N ALA A 68 24.24 5.36 -5.02
CA ALA A 68 25.19 4.31 -5.40
C ALA A 68 25.62 4.34 -6.89
N LYS A 69 25.43 5.48 -7.59
CA LYS A 69 25.85 5.67 -8.99
C LYS A 69 27.35 5.90 -9.13
N TYR A 70 27.98 6.57 -8.19
CA TYR A 70 29.41 6.89 -8.28
C TYR A 70 30.29 5.71 -7.85
N SER A 71 31.45 5.57 -8.50
CA SER A 71 32.40 4.45 -8.33
C SER A 71 32.81 4.20 -6.87
N THR A 72 32.73 5.22 -6.02
CA THR A 72 33.07 5.23 -4.59
C THR A 72 31.91 4.81 -3.67
N GLY A 73 30.66 5.16 -3.97
CA GLY A 73 29.49 4.74 -3.19
C GLY A 73 29.24 3.22 -3.28
N LYS A 74 29.50 2.64 -4.46
CA LYS A 74 29.47 1.17 -4.67
C LYS A 74 30.47 0.41 -3.81
N VAL A 75 31.58 1.04 -3.43
CA VAL A 75 32.61 0.39 -2.60
C VAL A 75 32.07 0.13 -1.20
N LEU A 76 31.35 1.09 -0.62
CA LEU A 76 30.73 0.96 0.70
C LEU A 76 29.60 -0.08 0.70
N GLU A 77 28.78 -0.07 -0.34
CA GLU A 77 27.71 -1.05 -0.51
C GLU A 77 28.25 -2.49 -0.61
N ARG A 78 29.35 -2.70 -1.35
CA ARG A 78 30.04 -4.00 -1.43
C ARG A 78 30.59 -4.51 -0.10
N VAL A 79 30.89 -3.62 0.85
CA VAL A 79 31.32 -4.01 2.21
C VAL A 79 30.16 -4.00 3.21
N GLY A 80 28.92 -4.00 2.72
CA GLY A 80 27.72 -4.18 3.54
C GLY A 80 27.16 -2.89 4.15
N VAL A 81 27.67 -1.71 3.80
CA VAL A 81 27.14 -0.42 4.29
C VAL A 81 25.91 0.00 3.48
N ILE A 82 24.85 0.42 4.16
CA ILE A 82 23.55 0.77 3.55
C ILE A 82 23.55 2.25 3.13
N PRO A 83 23.17 2.59 1.89
CA PRO A 83 23.01 3.99 1.49
C PRO A 83 21.78 4.60 2.16
N GLY A 84 21.96 5.78 2.75
CA GLY A 84 20.89 6.54 3.38
C GLY A 84 20.24 7.59 2.47
N TYR A 85 20.65 7.66 1.19
CA TYR A 85 20.13 8.60 0.20
C TYR A 85 20.14 10.06 0.69
N ASP A 86 18.99 10.72 0.69
CA ASP A 86 18.78 12.10 1.13
C ASP A 86 18.32 12.21 2.60
N MET A 87 18.41 11.12 3.39
CA MET A 87 18.08 11.18 4.81
C MET A 87 18.91 12.22 5.56
N THR A 88 18.24 13.02 6.38
CA THR A 88 18.91 13.90 7.34
C THR A 88 19.56 13.08 8.47
N PRO A 89 20.58 13.64 9.17
CA PRO A 89 21.18 12.97 10.32
C PRO A 89 20.18 12.58 11.42
N GLU A 90 19.17 13.42 11.68
CA GLU A 90 18.13 13.20 12.67
C GLU A 90 17.20 12.06 12.24
N ALA A 91 16.76 12.08 10.98
CA ALA A 91 15.92 11.04 10.40
C ALA A 91 16.64 9.68 10.41
N ALA A 92 17.91 9.65 10.00
CA ALA A 92 18.74 8.45 10.02
C ALA A 92 18.90 7.88 11.44
N LEU A 93 19.09 8.75 12.44
CA LEU A 93 19.21 8.35 13.85
C LEU A 93 17.92 7.78 14.41
N ALA A 94 16.80 8.47 14.16
CA ALA A 94 15.48 8.00 14.57
C ALA A 94 15.15 6.64 13.92
N LYS A 95 15.37 6.53 12.60
CA LYS A 95 15.13 5.30 11.83
C LYS A 95 15.99 4.13 12.33
N LEU A 96 17.29 4.36 12.52
CA LEU A 96 18.18 3.31 13.02
C LEU A 96 17.80 2.86 14.43
N SER A 97 17.50 3.81 15.33
CA SER A 97 17.06 3.48 16.69
C SER A 97 15.76 2.67 16.70
N TYR A 98 14.80 3.05 15.86
CA TYR A 98 13.54 2.31 15.70
C TYR A 98 13.79 0.88 15.19
N VAL A 99 14.56 0.74 14.11
CA VAL A 99 14.85 -0.55 13.48
C VAL A 99 15.56 -1.51 14.45
N LEU A 100 16.52 -1.01 15.24
CA LEU A 100 17.21 -1.82 16.25
C LEU A 100 16.27 -2.28 17.37
N GLY A 101 15.27 -1.48 17.74
CA GLY A 101 14.29 -1.81 18.77
C GLY A 101 13.17 -2.77 18.33
N VAL A 102 12.88 -2.87 17.03
CA VAL A 102 11.77 -3.67 16.50
C VAL A 102 12.13 -5.13 16.26
N SER A 103 13.35 -5.42 15.81
CA SER A 103 13.77 -6.78 15.46
C SER A 103 15.20 -7.02 15.90
N ASN A 104 15.52 -8.26 16.29
CA ASN A 104 16.90 -8.71 16.54
C ASN A 104 17.52 -9.41 15.32
N ASP A 105 16.76 -9.62 14.24
CA ASP A 105 17.27 -10.22 13.00
C ASP A 105 17.93 -9.15 12.11
N THR A 106 19.24 -9.27 11.90
CA THR A 106 20.02 -8.39 11.03
C THR A 106 19.45 -8.32 9.62
N LYS A 107 18.91 -9.41 9.05
CA LYS A 107 18.34 -9.39 7.68
C LYS A 107 17.08 -8.51 7.60
N VAL A 108 16.23 -8.58 8.63
CA VAL A 108 15.04 -7.72 8.75
C VAL A 108 15.46 -6.27 8.96
N ARG A 109 16.39 -6.02 9.89
CA ARG A 109 16.94 -4.68 10.15
C ARG A 109 17.47 -4.01 8.88
N ARG A 110 18.27 -4.73 8.10
CA ARG A 110 18.81 -4.25 6.83
C ARG A 110 17.71 -3.91 5.83
N ARG A 111 16.70 -4.79 5.67
CA ARG A 111 15.55 -4.52 4.78
C ARG A 111 14.80 -3.25 5.17
N MET A 112 14.49 -3.08 6.46
CA MET A 112 13.78 -1.90 6.95
C MET A 112 14.55 -0.59 6.68
N LEU A 113 15.88 -0.61 6.72
CA LEU A 113 16.70 0.56 6.45
C LEU A 113 16.75 0.95 4.96
N HIS A 114 16.48 0.01 4.04
CA HIS A 114 16.39 0.26 2.60
C HIS A 114 15.04 0.83 2.14
N CYS A 115 13.98 0.67 2.95
CA CYS A 115 12.63 1.14 2.60
C CYS A 115 12.39 2.54 3.15
N ASP A 116 11.54 3.32 2.49
CA ASP A 116 10.94 4.51 3.11
C ASP A 116 9.88 4.07 4.12
N LEU A 117 10.07 4.34 5.41
CA LEU A 117 9.17 3.86 6.46
C LEU A 117 8.11 4.89 6.84
N ARG A 118 8.43 6.19 6.75
CA ARG A 118 7.62 7.31 7.27
C ARG A 118 7.74 8.58 6.41
N GLY A 119 8.24 8.49 5.18
CA GLY A 119 8.51 9.64 4.33
C GLY A 119 9.85 10.32 4.65
N GLU A 120 10.75 9.63 5.36
CA GLU A 120 12.02 10.20 5.81
C GLU A 120 13.12 10.18 4.74
N VAL A 121 12.89 9.45 3.65
CA VAL A 121 13.86 9.24 2.57
C VAL A 121 13.18 9.23 1.21
N THR A 122 13.73 10.00 0.26
CA THR A 122 13.36 9.91 -1.14
C THR A 122 14.23 8.86 -1.81
N LEU A 123 13.65 7.68 -2.06
CA LEU A 123 14.34 6.65 -2.82
C LEU A 123 14.50 7.12 -4.28
N PRO A 124 15.64 6.87 -4.93
CA PRO A 124 15.83 7.25 -6.32
C PRO A 124 14.70 6.64 -7.16
N PRO A 125 14.16 7.38 -8.16
CA PRO A 125 13.22 6.79 -9.10
C PRO A 125 13.88 5.53 -9.63
N SER A 126 13.16 4.41 -9.59
CA SER A 126 13.65 3.10 -10.03
C SER A 126 14.33 3.29 -11.37
N GLN A 127 15.67 3.37 -11.36
CA GLN A 127 16.42 3.53 -12.57
C GLN A 127 16.05 2.34 -13.41
N GLU A 128 15.66 2.63 -14.66
CA GLU A 128 15.67 1.67 -15.73
C GLU A 128 16.88 0.78 -15.53
N VAL A 129 16.56 -0.46 -15.20
CA VAL A 129 17.50 -1.56 -15.08
C VAL A 129 18.43 -1.41 -16.27
N ASN A 130 19.76 -1.35 -16.04
CA ASN A 130 20.77 -1.65 -17.06
C ASN A 130 20.12 -2.62 -18.04
N VAL A 131 19.95 -2.28 -19.33
CA VAL A 131 19.21 -3.12 -20.28
C VAL A 131 19.69 -4.56 -20.10
N VAL A 132 18.97 -5.31 -19.27
CA VAL A 132 19.16 -6.73 -19.07
C VAL A 132 18.65 -7.18 -20.40
N GLN A 133 19.57 -7.67 -21.25
CA GLN A 133 19.13 -8.37 -22.44
C GLN A 133 17.99 -9.27 -21.99
N PRO A 134 16.78 -9.10 -22.55
CA PRO A 134 15.66 -9.92 -22.15
C PRO A 134 16.15 -11.36 -22.22
N PRO A 135 15.89 -12.19 -21.19
CA PRO A 135 16.32 -13.58 -21.22
C PRO A 135 15.95 -14.15 -22.59
N ASN A 136 16.89 -14.82 -23.26
CA ASN A 136 16.68 -15.38 -24.61
C ASN A 136 15.36 -16.18 -24.62
N PHE A 137 14.29 -15.53 -25.07
CA PHE A 137 12.93 -16.00 -25.00
C PHE A 137 12.40 -15.96 -26.43
N SER A 138 12.28 -17.13 -27.03
CA SER A 138 11.78 -17.30 -28.39
C SER A 138 10.51 -18.14 -28.32
N LEU A 139 9.46 -17.69 -29.00
CA LEU A 139 8.22 -18.45 -29.22
C LEU A 139 8.24 -19.21 -30.54
N GLN A 140 9.40 -19.29 -31.21
CA GLN A 140 9.54 -20.08 -32.42
C GLN A 140 9.31 -21.57 -32.09
N GLY A 141 8.32 -22.18 -32.75
CA GLY A 141 7.96 -23.59 -32.56
C GLY A 141 6.88 -23.85 -31.51
N VAL A 142 6.28 -22.82 -30.90
CA VAL A 142 5.13 -22.98 -29.99
C VAL A 142 3.86 -23.19 -30.80
N SER A 143 3.09 -24.22 -30.45
CA SER A 143 1.79 -24.53 -31.08
C SER A 143 0.76 -23.41 -30.83
N SER A 144 -0.27 -23.28 -31.66
CA SER A 144 -1.40 -22.37 -31.37
C SER A 144 -2.42 -23.03 -30.44
N GLY A 145 -3.21 -22.22 -29.72
CA GLY A 145 -4.26 -22.71 -28.81
C GLY A 145 -3.75 -23.13 -27.43
N HIS A 146 -4.53 -23.95 -26.73
CA HIS A 146 -4.27 -24.35 -25.32
C HIS A 146 -2.89 -25.01 -25.13
N GLU A 147 -2.46 -25.82 -26.10
CA GLU A 147 -1.16 -26.48 -26.05
C GLU A 147 0.00 -25.48 -26.11
N GLY A 148 -0.14 -24.42 -26.92
CA GLY A 148 0.78 -23.29 -26.95
C GLY A 148 0.88 -22.53 -25.63
N ILE A 149 -0.26 -22.31 -24.98
CA ILE A 149 -0.33 -21.64 -23.67
C ILE A 149 0.41 -22.47 -22.61
N ASN A 150 0.21 -23.79 -22.59
CA ASN A 150 0.90 -24.67 -21.65
C ASN A 150 2.41 -24.70 -21.91
N GLN A 151 2.82 -24.78 -23.18
CA GLN A 151 4.23 -24.70 -23.56
C GLN A 151 4.84 -23.36 -23.12
N LEU A 152 4.14 -22.25 -23.34
CA LEU A 152 4.55 -20.92 -22.89
C LEU A 152 4.75 -20.86 -21.37
N VAL A 153 3.79 -21.35 -20.59
CA VAL A 153 3.89 -21.39 -19.12
C VAL A 153 5.09 -22.24 -18.67
N GLY A 154 5.32 -23.39 -19.30
CA GLY A 154 6.48 -24.23 -19.03
C GLY A 154 7.82 -23.53 -19.32
N HIS A 155 7.91 -22.80 -20.43
CA HIS A 155 9.11 -22.01 -20.77
C HIS A 155 9.36 -20.90 -19.75
N VAL A 156 8.31 -20.18 -19.37
CA VAL A 156 8.33 -19.13 -18.35
C VAL A 156 8.77 -19.71 -17.00
N GLY A 157 8.24 -20.87 -16.60
CA GLY A 157 8.68 -21.61 -15.41
C GLY A 157 10.18 -21.96 -15.45
N SER A 158 10.70 -22.39 -16.60
CA SER A 158 12.13 -22.70 -16.77
C SER A 158 13.04 -21.47 -16.65
N ILE A 159 12.54 -20.29 -17.03
CA ILE A 159 13.27 -19.03 -16.85
C ILE A 159 13.35 -18.69 -15.35
N PHE A 160 12.29 -18.96 -14.60
CA PHE A 160 12.28 -18.73 -13.15
C PHE A 160 13.18 -19.68 -12.37
N THR A 161 13.28 -20.96 -12.77
CA THR A 161 14.17 -21.92 -12.08
C THR A 161 15.66 -21.60 -12.25
N LYS A 162 16.03 -20.84 -13.30
CA LYS A 162 17.41 -20.41 -13.56
C LYS A 162 17.76 -19.06 -12.93
N ALA A 163 16.78 -18.34 -12.37
CA ALA A 163 17.02 -17.05 -11.72
C ALA A 163 17.77 -17.26 -10.40
N THR A 164 19.06 -16.91 -10.36
CA THR A 164 19.91 -17.07 -9.17
C THR A 164 19.58 -16.03 -8.10
N ALA A 165 19.76 -16.42 -6.83
CA ALA A 165 19.46 -15.62 -5.63
C ALA A 165 20.25 -14.30 -5.49
N GLU A 166 21.22 -14.04 -6.38
CA GLU A 166 22.06 -12.82 -6.38
C GLU A 166 21.92 -11.97 -7.66
N GLY A 167 21.08 -12.38 -8.61
CA GLY A 167 20.63 -11.48 -9.68
C GLY A 167 19.65 -10.45 -9.12
N PRO A 168 19.45 -9.27 -9.75
CA PRO A 168 18.36 -8.38 -9.38
C PRO A 168 17.09 -9.24 -9.40
N THR A 169 16.41 -9.36 -8.25
CA THR A 169 15.19 -10.16 -8.05
C THR A 169 14.40 -10.15 -9.35
N ASN A 170 14.32 -11.29 -10.04
CA ASN A 170 13.93 -11.33 -11.46
C ASN A 170 12.71 -10.42 -11.67
N LEU A 171 12.86 -9.37 -12.48
CA LEU A 171 11.81 -8.38 -12.71
C LEU A 171 10.47 -9.07 -13.05
N TRP A 172 10.54 -10.21 -13.75
CA TRP A 172 9.38 -11.03 -14.05
C TRP A 172 8.75 -11.65 -12.79
N ALA A 173 9.52 -12.10 -11.81
CA ALA A 173 9.01 -12.64 -10.56
C ALA A 173 8.30 -11.56 -9.74
N GLN A 174 8.86 -10.34 -9.67
CA GLN A 174 8.20 -9.20 -9.03
C GLN A 174 6.89 -8.78 -9.73
N ARG A 175 6.78 -9.05 -11.04
CA ARG A 175 5.56 -8.74 -11.82
C ARG A 175 4.52 -9.86 -11.76
N ILE A 176 4.94 -11.11 -11.65
CA ILE A 176 4.03 -12.26 -11.61
C ILE A 176 3.50 -12.50 -10.19
N LEU A 177 4.33 -12.31 -9.17
CA LEU A 177 3.94 -12.59 -7.79
C LEU A 177 2.65 -11.88 -7.33
N PRO A 178 2.47 -10.55 -7.56
CA PRO A 178 1.20 -9.91 -7.24
C PRO A 178 0.01 -10.54 -7.96
N ASN A 179 0.18 -10.96 -9.22
CA ASN A 179 -0.89 -11.60 -9.99
C ASN A 179 -1.23 -12.99 -9.44
N LEU A 180 -0.25 -13.76 -8.96
CA LEU A 180 -0.50 -15.05 -8.32
C LEU A 180 -1.25 -14.88 -7.00
N LEU A 181 -0.82 -13.94 -6.15
CA LEU A 181 -1.50 -13.66 -4.88
C LEU A 181 -2.92 -13.12 -5.12
N CYS A 182 -3.09 -12.17 -6.04
CA CYS A 182 -4.41 -11.64 -6.39
C CYS A 182 -5.31 -12.71 -7.01
N GLY A 183 -4.77 -13.60 -7.86
CA GLY A 183 -5.53 -14.71 -8.45
C GLY A 183 -5.98 -15.73 -7.41
N ALA A 184 -5.12 -16.07 -6.44
CA ALA A 184 -5.48 -16.94 -5.32
C ALA A 184 -6.56 -16.27 -4.44
N ALA A 185 -6.42 -14.97 -4.17
CA ALA A 185 -7.40 -14.18 -3.44
C ALA A 185 -8.76 -14.08 -4.17
N GLU A 186 -8.75 -13.93 -5.50
CA GLU A 186 -9.95 -13.92 -6.34
C GLU A 186 -10.67 -15.27 -6.36
N ALA A 187 -9.92 -16.38 -6.28
CA ALA A 187 -10.47 -17.74 -6.24
C ALA A 187 -10.91 -18.20 -4.84
N ASN A 188 -10.69 -17.38 -3.79
CA ASN A 188 -10.79 -17.78 -2.38
C ASN A 188 -9.93 -19.01 -2.03
N ASP A 189 -8.80 -19.21 -2.72
CA ASP A 189 -7.90 -20.35 -2.54
C ASP A 189 -6.98 -20.09 -1.34
N CYS A 190 -7.48 -20.40 -0.15
CA CYS A 190 -6.77 -20.19 1.11
C CYS A 190 -5.50 -21.04 1.21
N ASP A 191 -5.52 -22.27 0.68
CA ASP A 191 -4.38 -23.17 0.71
C ASP A 191 -3.22 -22.60 -0.12
N MET A 192 -3.51 -22.09 -1.33
CA MET A 192 -2.53 -21.40 -2.15
C MET A 192 -2.02 -20.11 -1.50
N LEU A 193 -2.91 -19.32 -0.88
CA LEU A 193 -2.51 -18.11 -0.15
C LEU A 193 -1.54 -18.44 1.00
N GLU A 194 -1.78 -19.52 1.75
CA GLU A 194 -0.87 -19.98 2.80
C GLU A 194 0.49 -20.39 2.22
N GLN A 195 0.50 -21.18 1.16
CA GLN A 195 1.74 -21.63 0.51
C GLN A 195 2.55 -20.44 -0.04
N LEU A 196 1.87 -19.47 -0.67
CA LEU A 196 2.51 -18.26 -1.17
C LEU A 196 3.06 -17.42 -0.01
N TYR A 197 2.34 -17.30 1.11
CA TYR A 197 2.81 -16.58 2.30
C TYR A 197 4.08 -17.19 2.90
N VAL A 198 4.20 -18.52 2.94
CA VAL A 198 5.42 -19.20 3.43
C VAL A 198 6.65 -18.78 2.62
N VAL A 199 6.49 -18.48 1.33
CA VAL A 199 7.58 -18.00 0.47
C VAL A 199 7.80 -16.51 0.62
N THR A 200 6.74 -15.69 0.54
CA THR A 200 6.83 -14.23 0.48
C THR A 200 7.02 -13.55 1.83
N HIS A 201 6.52 -14.17 2.91
CA HIS A 201 6.40 -13.62 4.26
C HIS A 201 5.62 -12.28 4.32
N SER A 202 4.82 -11.96 3.31
CA SER A 202 4.01 -10.74 3.26
C SER A 202 2.92 -10.84 2.18
N PHE A 203 1.78 -10.20 2.45
CA PHE A 203 0.69 -9.97 1.49
C PHE A 203 0.67 -8.54 0.94
N ASP A 204 1.59 -7.66 1.39
CA ASP A 204 1.65 -6.25 0.99
C ASP A 204 2.38 -6.08 -0.36
N VAL A 205 2.00 -6.91 -1.33
CA VAL A 205 2.56 -6.98 -2.68
C VAL A 205 1.46 -6.58 -3.65
N SER A 206 1.65 -5.47 -4.35
CA SER A 206 0.60 -4.88 -5.18
C SER A 206 0.83 -5.08 -6.68
N ASP A 207 -0.26 -5.12 -7.45
CA ASP A 207 -0.22 -5.09 -8.91
C ASP A 207 0.18 -3.69 -9.46
N ARG A 208 0.09 -3.51 -10.79
CA ARG A 208 0.41 -2.21 -11.43
C ARG A 208 -0.55 -1.08 -11.07
N GLU A 209 -1.75 -1.41 -10.61
CA GLU A 209 -2.77 -0.45 -10.16
C GLU A 209 -2.75 -0.29 -8.64
N LEU A 210 -1.67 -0.74 -7.98
CA LEU A 210 -1.49 -0.75 -6.53
C LEU A 210 -2.59 -1.55 -5.81
N ARG A 211 -3.22 -2.53 -6.47
CA ARG A 211 -4.19 -3.41 -5.82
C ARG A 211 -3.46 -4.53 -5.10
N LEU A 212 -3.82 -4.72 -3.83
CA LEU A 212 -3.35 -5.81 -3.00
C LEU A 212 -4.29 -7.02 -3.11
N PRO A 213 -3.82 -8.23 -2.79
CA PRO A 213 -4.65 -9.43 -2.70
C PRO A 213 -5.85 -9.23 -1.77
N LEU A 214 -5.66 -8.50 -0.67
CA LEU A 214 -6.74 -8.16 0.26
C LEU A 214 -7.83 -7.29 -0.37
N HIS A 215 -7.48 -6.36 -1.29
CA HIS A 215 -8.48 -5.59 -2.05
C HIS A 215 -9.34 -6.52 -2.93
N VAL A 216 -8.71 -7.50 -3.57
CA VAL A 216 -9.37 -8.42 -4.50
C VAL A 216 -10.28 -9.39 -3.76
N ALA A 217 -9.81 -9.97 -2.64
CA ALA A 217 -10.65 -10.83 -1.80
C ALA A 217 -11.84 -10.05 -1.22
N ALA A 218 -11.59 -8.83 -0.73
CA ALA A 218 -12.63 -7.97 -0.18
C ALA A 218 -13.71 -7.63 -1.20
N ALA A 219 -13.33 -7.19 -2.41
CA ALA A 219 -14.27 -6.86 -3.50
C ALA A 219 -15.18 -8.04 -3.90
N ASN A 220 -14.67 -9.26 -3.78
CA ASN A 220 -15.41 -10.48 -4.11
C ASN A 220 -16.19 -11.07 -2.92
N GLY A 221 -16.12 -10.48 -1.73
CA GLY A 221 -16.83 -10.95 -0.55
C GLY A 221 -16.22 -12.21 0.08
N HIS A 222 -14.93 -12.49 -0.16
CA HIS A 222 -14.25 -13.71 0.29
C HIS A 222 -13.77 -13.58 1.74
N TYR A 223 -14.64 -13.97 2.67
CA TYR A 223 -14.38 -13.87 4.11
C TYR A 223 -13.14 -14.66 4.54
N GLU A 224 -13.02 -15.92 4.12
CA GLU A 224 -11.96 -16.81 4.56
C GLU A 224 -10.57 -16.32 4.11
N ALA A 225 -10.45 -15.92 2.85
CA ALA A 225 -9.21 -15.32 2.33
C ALA A 225 -8.85 -14.01 3.04
N CYS A 226 -9.83 -13.14 3.32
CA CYS A 226 -9.59 -11.90 4.07
C CYS A 226 -9.11 -12.20 5.50
N GLU A 227 -9.80 -13.10 6.21
CA GLU A 227 -9.46 -13.47 7.58
C GLU A 227 -8.04 -14.07 7.65
N LEU A 228 -7.69 -14.96 6.71
CA LEU A 228 -6.36 -15.53 6.63
C LEU A 228 -5.29 -14.44 6.45
N MET A 229 -5.46 -13.56 5.47
CA MET A 229 -4.48 -12.50 5.17
C MET A 229 -4.31 -11.54 6.35
N LEU A 230 -5.42 -11.14 6.99
CA LEU A 230 -5.42 -10.26 8.17
C LEU A 230 -4.71 -10.92 9.36
N LYS A 231 -5.01 -12.19 9.67
CA LYS A 231 -4.31 -12.96 10.74
C LYS A 231 -2.80 -13.09 10.50
N LYS A 232 -2.37 -13.05 9.23
CA LYS A 232 -0.97 -13.10 8.83
C LYS A 232 -0.30 -11.71 8.74
N GLY A 233 -1.01 -10.66 9.16
CA GLY A 233 -0.48 -9.31 9.29
C GLY A 233 -0.59 -8.43 8.05
N ALA A 234 -1.47 -8.74 7.08
CA ALA A 234 -1.75 -7.85 5.97
C ALA A 234 -2.31 -6.50 6.46
N ASN A 235 -1.85 -5.39 5.88
CA ASN A 235 -2.33 -4.07 6.28
C ASN A 235 -3.63 -3.69 5.53
N PRO A 236 -4.78 -3.55 6.23
CA PRO A 236 -6.06 -3.26 5.58
C PRO A 236 -6.22 -1.80 5.09
N ASN A 237 -5.33 -0.91 5.53
CA ASN A 237 -5.41 0.53 5.27
C ASN A 237 -4.54 0.99 4.09
N LEU A 238 -3.87 0.06 3.40
CA LEU A 238 -3.19 0.38 2.15
C LEU A 238 -4.22 0.76 1.10
N ILE A 239 -3.86 1.74 0.26
CA ILE A 239 -4.75 2.29 -0.77
C ILE A 239 -4.28 1.90 -2.16
N ASP A 240 -5.24 1.65 -3.05
CA ASP A 240 -4.96 1.46 -4.47
C ASP A 240 -4.77 2.79 -5.21
N ARG A 241 -4.56 2.73 -6.54
CA ARG A 241 -4.44 3.93 -7.39
C ARG A 241 -5.68 4.84 -7.37
N SER A 242 -6.85 4.29 -7.04
CA SER A 242 -8.10 5.04 -6.89
C SER A 242 -8.29 5.61 -5.48
N ARG A 243 -7.30 5.45 -4.60
CA ARG A 243 -7.32 5.83 -3.18
C ARG A 243 -8.35 5.06 -2.34
N LEU A 244 -8.65 3.83 -2.74
CA LEU A 244 -9.60 2.95 -2.05
C LEU A 244 -8.86 1.93 -1.19
N THR A 245 -9.38 1.70 0.02
CA THR A 245 -8.91 0.65 0.95
C THR A 245 -9.63 -0.67 0.68
N ALA A 246 -9.17 -1.75 1.33
CA ALA A 246 -9.87 -3.04 1.30
C ALA A 246 -11.34 -2.92 1.74
N LEU A 247 -11.61 -2.08 2.73
CA LEU A 247 -12.95 -1.83 3.24
C LEU A 247 -13.85 -1.14 2.20
N SER A 248 -13.34 -0.13 1.49
CA SER A 248 -14.06 0.49 0.37
C SER A 248 -14.38 -0.53 -0.73
N HIS A 249 -13.43 -1.40 -1.08
CA HIS A 249 -13.65 -2.48 -2.05
C HIS A 249 -14.71 -3.49 -1.58
N ALA A 250 -14.68 -3.89 -0.30
CA ALA A 250 -15.70 -4.76 0.29
C ALA A 250 -17.10 -4.17 0.15
N ILE A 251 -17.29 -2.89 0.50
CA ILE A 251 -18.60 -2.22 0.43
C ILE A 251 -19.09 -2.09 -1.02
N ARG A 252 -18.18 -1.85 -1.98
CA ARG A 252 -18.50 -1.75 -3.42
C ARG A 252 -18.77 -3.09 -4.09
N GLY A 253 -18.38 -4.19 -3.46
CA GLY A 253 -18.56 -5.54 -3.98
C GLY A 253 -20.04 -5.92 -4.05
N SER A 254 -20.43 -6.65 -5.10
CA SER A 254 -21.80 -7.18 -5.22
C SER A 254 -22.13 -8.28 -4.19
N LYS A 255 -21.08 -8.87 -3.57
CA LYS A 255 -21.16 -9.93 -2.57
C LYS A 255 -20.80 -9.43 -1.15
N ALA A 256 -20.90 -8.12 -0.92
CA ALA A 256 -20.61 -7.53 0.37
C ALA A 256 -21.55 -8.09 1.47
N THR A 257 -21.00 -8.40 2.64
CA THR A 257 -21.77 -8.85 3.81
C THR A 257 -21.33 -8.08 5.04
N GLU A 258 -22.25 -7.80 5.97
CA GLU A 258 -21.95 -7.14 7.25
C GLU A 258 -20.83 -7.86 8.00
N ARG A 259 -20.84 -9.20 8.00
CA ARG A 259 -19.81 -10.03 8.63
C ARG A 259 -18.40 -9.76 8.09
N LEU A 260 -18.24 -9.55 6.78
CA LEU A 260 -16.93 -9.21 6.20
C LEU A 260 -16.51 -7.78 6.58
N ILE A 261 -17.46 -6.85 6.63
CA ILE A 261 -17.22 -5.48 7.06
C ILE A 261 -16.76 -5.45 8.51
N ASP A 262 -17.44 -6.18 9.40
CA ASP A 262 -17.10 -6.31 10.81
C ASP A 262 -15.68 -6.86 11.00
N LEU A 263 -15.34 -7.93 10.26
CA LEU A 263 -13.99 -8.50 10.29
C LEU A 263 -12.93 -7.46 9.89
N LEU A 264 -13.14 -6.72 8.80
CA LEU A 264 -12.18 -5.70 8.36
C LEU A 264 -12.02 -4.60 9.42
N VAL A 265 -13.13 -4.11 9.98
CA VAL A 265 -13.15 -3.08 11.02
C VAL A 265 -12.48 -3.57 12.31
N GLU A 266 -12.68 -4.83 12.71
CA GLU A 266 -12.03 -5.45 13.88
C GLU A 266 -10.50 -5.43 13.75
N TYR A 267 -9.97 -5.63 12.54
CA TYR A 267 -8.54 -5.52 12.25
C TYR A 267 -8.08 -4.08 11.94
N GLY A 268 -8.92 -3.07 12.25
CA GLY A 268 -8.58 -1.67 12.15
C GLY A 268 -8.64 -1.10 10.73
N ALA A 269 -9.40 -1.72 9.81
CA ALA A 269 -9.65 -1.15 8.50
C ALA A 269 -10.50 0.12 8.61
N MET A 270 -10.08 1.16 7.90
CA MET A 270 -10.78 2.45 7.82
C MET A 270 -11.26 2.71 6.39
N ILE A 271 -12.37 3.44 6.27
CA ILE A 271 -12.77 4.03 5.00
C ILE A 271 -11.83 5.22 4.72
N CYS A 272 -11.60 5.52 3.44
CA CYS A 272 -10.80 6.66 3.00
C CYS A 272 -11.08 7.94 3.82
N ASP A 273 -10.03 8.57 4.34
CA ASP A 273 -10.13 9.76 5.21
C ASP A 273 -10.73 10.98 4.49
N SER A 274 -10.71 11.00 3.16
CA SER A 274 -11.21 12.10 2.35
C SER A 274 -12.74 12.14 2.33
N GLU A 275 -13.32 13.03 3.14
CA GLU A 275 -14.75 13.40 3.14
C GLU A 275 -15.36 13.53 1.72
N PRO A 276 -14.81 14.32 0.78
CA PRO A 276 -15.42 14.45 -0.54
C PRO A 276 -15.39 13.16 -1.37
N LEU A 277 -14.44 12.24 -1.10
CA LEU A 277 -14.44 10.93 -1.74
C LEU A 277 -15.54 10.04 -1.15
N ARG A 278 -15.71 10.01 0.19
CA ARG A 278 -16.80 9.27 0.84
C ARG A 278 -18.17 9.76 0.39
N ALA A 279 -18.37 11.07 0.34
CA ALA A 279 -19.60 11.66 -0.20
C ALA A 279 -19.84 11.26 -1.67
N ARG A 280 -18.79 11.23 -2.50
CA ARG A 280 -18.89 10.76 -3.90
C ARG A 280 -19.31 9.29 -3.98
N GLU A 281 -18.74 8.42 -3.15
CA GLU A 281 -19.07 6.99 -3.15
C GLU A 281 -20.50 6.73 -2.69
N THR A 282 -20.96 7.39 -1.64
CA THR A 282 -22.34 7.29 -1.16
C THR A 282 -23.34 7.90 -2.16
N ASN A 283 -23.00 9.01 -2.82
CA ASN A 283 -23.80 9.58 -3.91
C ASN A 283 -23.91 8.64 -5.11
N GLN A 284 -22.81 7.97 -5.48
CA GLN A 284 -22.82 7.00 -6.56
C GLN A 284 -23.73 5.80 -6.23
N ALA A 285 -23.67 5.29 -5.00
CA ALA A 285 -24.56 4.23 -4.52
C ALA A 285 -26.03 4.68 -4.58
N ALA A 286 -26.32 5.90 -4.15
CA ALA A 286 -27.65 6.49 -4.18
C ALA A 286 -28.17 6.67 -5.61
N MET A 287 -27.34 7.15 -6.54
CA MET A 287 -27.66 7.30 -7.96
C MET A 287 -28.04 5.96 -8.60
N GLN A 288 -27.33 4.88 -8.25
CA GLN A 288 -27.52 3.55 -8.80
C GLN A 288 -28.62 2.74 -8.10
N GLY A 289 -29.25 3.26 -7.04
CA GLY A 289 -30.30 2.56 -6.31
C GLY A 289 -29.78 1.48 -5.34
N GLN A 290 -28.49 1.51 -4.98
CA GLN A 290 -27.86 0.47 -4.16
C GLN A 290 -28.13 0.66 -2.66
N VAL A 291 -29.34 0.33 -2.21
CA VAL A 291 -29.75 0.45 -0.79
C VAL A 291 -28.83 -0.34 0.14
N ASN A 292 -28.46 -1.57 -0.22
CA ASN A 292 -27.58 -2.40 0.60
C ASN A 292 -26.18 -1.77 0.77
N GLN A 293 -25.64 -1.16 -0.27
CA GLN A 293 -24.35 -0.47 -0.18
C GLN A 293 -24.41 0.71 0.79
N LEU A 294 -25.49 1.50 0.73
CA LEU A 294 -25.72 2.61 1.67
C LEU A 294 -25.89 2.12 3.12
N ARG A 295 -26.55 0.97 3.32
CA ARG A 295 -26.63 0.30 4.63
C ARG A 295 -25.26 -0.04 5.18
N LEU A 296 -24.38 -0.62 4.37
CA LEU A 296 -23.02 -0.93 4.79
C LEU A 296 -22.20 0.33 5.10
N TYR A 297 -22.34 1.42 4.33
CA TYR A 297 -21.70 2.69 4.67
C TYR A 297 -22.18 3.24 6.01
N LYS A 298 -23.51 3.19 6.28
CA LYS A 298 -24.08 3.58 7.57
C LYS A 298 -23.59 2.68 8.71
N HIS A 299 -23.45 1.37 8.46
CA HIS A 299 -22.93 0.39 9.43
C HIS A 299 -21.50 0.69 9.86
N VAL A 300 -20.65 1.18 8.94
CA VAL A 300 -19.27 1.63 9.27
C VAL A 300 -19.27 3.01 9.97
N GLY A 301 -20.42 3.67 10.12
CA GLY A 301 -20.56 4.91 10.87
C GLY A 301 -20.63 6.18 10.03
N LEU A 302 -20.79 6.09 8.70
CA LEU A 302 -21.00 7.28 7.87
C LEU A 302 -22.38 7.89 8.15
N THR A 303 -22.43 9.21 8.20
CA THR A 303 -23.69 9.95 8.46
C THR A 303 -24.64 9.96 7.26
N LEU A 304 -24.12 9.66 6.05
CA LEU A 304 -24.81 9.82 4.77
C LEU A 304 -25.31 11.26 4.50
N GLN A 305 -24.71 12.25 5.15
CA GLN A 305 -24.99 13.69 4.97
C GLN A 305 -23.78 14.46 4.43
N GLU A 306 -22.67 13.77 4.17
CA GLU A 306 -21.45 14.37 3.64
C GLU A 306 -21.73 14.92 2.23
N LEU A 307 -21.19 16.10 1.94
CA LEU A 307 -21.37 16.76 0.64
C LEU A 307 -20.19 16.47 -0.26
N ASP A 308 -20.47 16.05 -1.49
CA ASP A 308 -19.43 15.86 -2.50
C ASP A 308 -18.93 17.19 -3.08
N ALA A 309 -18.03 17.11 -4.06
CA ALA A 309 -17.48 18.29 -4.74
C ALA A 309 -18.55 19.12 -5.50
N GLU A 310 -19.69 18.51 -5.83
CA GLU A 310 -20.84 19.20 -6.42
C GLU A 310 -21.81 19.75 -5.36
N GLY A 311 -21.49 19.55 -4.07
CA GLY A 311 -22.24 20.01 -2.94
C GLY A 311 -23.55 19.25 -2.71
N ARG A 312 -23.57 17.96 -3.05
CA ARG A 312 -24.75 17.08 -2.93
C ARG A 312 -24.51 15.99 -1.90
N ALA A 313 -25.55 15.66 -1.16
CA ALA A 313 -25.63 14.48 -0.28
C ALA A 313 -26.45 13.35 -0.96
N PRO A 314 -26.37 12.10 -0.47
CA PRO A 314 -27.07 10.94 -1.03
C PRO A 314 -28.55 11.16 -1.30
N LEU A 315 -29.26 11.86 -0.40
CA LEU A 315 -30.68 12.16 -0.57
C LEU A 315 -30.97 13.01 -1.80
N HIS A 316 -30.17 14.07 -2.03
CA HIS A 316 -30.29 14.93 -3.22
C HIS A 316 -30.10 14.12 -4.51
N THR A 317 -29.08 13.26 -4.51
CA THR A 317 -28.74 12.42 -5.66
C THR A 317 -29.82 11.37 -5.93
N ALA A 318 -30.38 10.75 -4.88
CA ALA A 318 -31.47 9.79 -4.99
C ALA A 318 -32.74 10.42 -5.58
N VAL A 319 -33.10 11.64 -5.14
CA VAL A 319 -34.24 12.40 -5.69
C VAL A 319 -34.04 12.72 -7.17
N CYS A 320 -32.85 13.22 -7.54
CA CYS A 320 -32.55 13.57 -8.93
C CYS A 320 -32.70 12.36 -9.88
N ASN A 321 -32.37 11.17 -9.38
CA ASN A 321 -32.42 9.92 -10.15
C ASN A 321 -33.68 9.08 -9.90
N ARG A 322 -34.66 9.60 -9.14
CA ARG A 322 -35.94 8.95 -8.83
C ARG A 322 -35.81 7.58 -8.16
N GLN A 323 -34.80 7.43 -7.30
CA GLN A 323 -34.50 6.17 -6.63
C GLN A 323 -35.37 6.03 -5.36
N LEU A 324 -36.62 5.62 -5.53
CA LEU A 324 -37.63 5.61 -4.46
C LEU A 324 -37.23 4.76 -3.24
N GLU A 325 -36.63 3.59 -3.47
CA GLU A 325 -36.19 2.70 -2.37
C GLU A 325 -35.04 3.30 -1.56
N VAL A 326 -34.12 4.02 -2.24
CA VAL A 326 -33.04 4.75 -1.56
C VAL A 326 -33.63 5.89 -0.75
N ILE A 327 -34.59 6.65 -1.30
CA ILE A 327 -35.24 7.75 -0.57
C ILE A 327 -35.95 7.19 0.67
N ARG A 328 -36.71 6.10 0.55
CA ARG A 328 -37.34 5.42 1.69
C ARG A 328 -36.31 5.05 2.76
N TYR A 329 -35.25 4.34 2.37
CA TYR A 329 -34.19 3.95 3.30
C TYR A 329 -33.55 5.15 4.01
N LEU A 330 -33.25 6.22 3.28
CA LEU A 330 -32.57 7.39 3.84
C LEU A 330 -33.43 8.14 4.87
N ILE A 331 -34.74 8.28 4.61
CA ILE A 331 -35.64 9.05 5.48
C ILE A 331 -36.23 8.23 6.63
N SER A 332 -36.32 6.90 6.47
CA SER A 332 -36.85 6.03 7.52
C SER A 332 -36.02 6.13 8.81
N PRO A 333 -36.67 6.00 9.98
CA PRO A 333 -35.98 6.04 11.26
C PRO A 333 -35.06 4.83 11.44
N GLU A 334 -34.04 4.98 12.28
CA GLU A 334 -33.07 3.90 12.57
C GLU A 334 -33.74 2.67 13.20
N SER A 335 -34.85 2.85 13.94
CA SER A 335 -35.64 1.75 14.53
C SER A 335 -36.28 0.83 13.50
N GLU A 336 -36.47 1.32 12.26
CA GLU A 336 -37.01 0.54 11.13
C GLU A 336 -35.88 0.07 10.18
N GLY A 337 -34.62 0.26 10.57
CA GLY A 337 -33.46 -0.05 9.72
C GLY A 337 -33.22 0.99 8.61
N GLY A 338 -33.69 2.23 8.79
CA GLY A 338 -33.38 3.37 7.93
C GLY A 338 -32.16 4.17 8.40
N ALA A 339 -31.73 5.17 7.60
CA ALA A 339 -30.55 5.97 7.91
C ALA A 339 -30.84 7.27 8.69
N LYS A 340 -32.11 7.69 8.75
CA LYS A 340 -32.59 8.93 9.38
C LYS A 340 -31.73 10.16 9.04
N VAL A 341 -31.62 10.49 7.75
CA VAL A 341 -30.92 11.69 7.29
C VAL A 341 -31.77 12.96 7.47
N ASP A 342 -31.12 14.13 7.60
CA ASP A 342 -31.83 15.40 7.61
C ASP A 342 -32.40 15.74 6.23
N VAL A 343 -33.74 15.71 6.11
CA VAL A 343 -34.46 16.05 4.88
C VAL A 343 -34.35 17.53 4.50
N ASN A 344 -34.03 18.40 5.47
CA ASN A 344 -33.86 19.84 5.29
C ASN A 344 -32.42 20.25 4.96
N GLN A 345 -31.51 19.29 4.86
CA GLN A 345 -30.14 19.57 4.47
C GLN A 345 -30.13 20.28 3.11
N LYS A 346 -29.39 21.38 3.03
CA LYS A 346 -29.22 22.15 1.80
C LYS A 346 -27.93 21.76 1.09
N THR A 347 -28.00 21.72 -0.24
CA THR A 347 -26.83 21.73 -1.11
C THR A 347 -26.03 23.03 -0.96
N ILE A 348 -24.82 23.08 -1.53
CA ILE A 348 -24.02 24.32 -1.61
C ILE A 348 -24.75 25.46 -2.34
N TYR A 349 -25.75 25.13 -3.17
CA TYR A 349 -26.57 26.10 -3.90
C TYR A 349 -27.83 26.53 -3.12
N GLY A 350 -27.99 26.09 -1.86
CA GLY A 350 -29.08 26.49 -0.98
C GLY A 350 -30.42 25.77 -1.22
N LYS A 351 -30.46 24.77 -2.09
CA LYS A 351 -31.66 23.96 -2.36
C LYS A 351 -31.69 22.69 -1.52
N THR A 352 -32.86 22.33 -1.01
CA THR A 352 -33.12 21.03 -0.36
C THR A 352 -33.44 19.95 -1.39
N ALA A 353 -33.45 18.68 -0.96
CA ALA A 353 -33.92 17.58 -1.78
C ALA A 353 -35.41 17.73 -2.18
N CYS A 354 -36.24 18.30 -1.29
CA CYS A 354 -37.65 18.56 -1.56
C CYS A 354 -37.84 19.65 -2.64
N ASP A 355 -37.05 20.73 -2.59
CA ASP A 355 -37.08 21.78 -3.63
C ASP A 355 -36.75 21.20 -5.01
N GLU A 356 -35.75 20.32 -5.08
CA GLU A 356 -35.30 19.67 -6.32
C GLU A 356 -36.37 18.73 -6.89
N ALA A 357 -37.13 18.04 -6.02
CA ALA A 357 -38.29 17.22 -6.38
C ALA A 357 -39.44 18.07 -6.93
N ARG A 358 -39.75 19.22 -6.30
CA ARG A 358 -40.78 20.17 -6.76
C ARG A 358 -40.44 20.75 -8.14
N ILE A 359 -39.19 21.18 -8.34
CA ILE A 359 -38.70 21.70 -9.63
C ILE A 359 -38.89 20.66 -10.75
N ARG A 360 -38.65 19.37 -10.47
CA ARG A 360 -38.84 18.27 -11.42
C ARG A 360 -40.26 17.72 -11.51
N LYS A 361 -41.21 18.28 -10.74
CA LYS A 361 -42.62 17.84 -10.67
C LYS A 361 -42.77 16.37 -10.24
N LEU A 362 -41.98 15.92 -9.27
CA LEU A 362 -41.98 14.55 -8.74
C LEU A 362 -42.94 14.45 -7.53
N SER A 363 -44.25 14.41 -7.79
CA SER A 363 -45.30 14.47 -6.74
C SER A 363 -45.18 13.37 -5.68
N GLU A 364 -44.87 12.15 -6.07
CA GLU A 364 -44.70 11.02 -5.14
C GLU A 364 -43.56 11.28 -4.14
N ILE A 365 -42.40 11.75 -4.64
CA ILE A 365 -41.22 12.04 -3.81
C ILE A 365 -41.48 13.23 -2.88
N VAL A 366 -42.16 14.27 -3.36
CA VAL A 366 -42.55 15.41 -2.52
C VAL A 366 -43.42 14.94 -1.36
N SER A 367 -44.44 14.11 -1.63
CA SER A 367 -45.28 13.55 -0.57
C SER A 367 -44.51 12.69 0.42
N MET A 368 -43.48 11.95 -0.03
CA MET A 368 -42.64 11.17 0.86
C MET A 368 -41.80 12.05 1.80
N LEU A 369 -41.22 13.13 1.30
CA LEU A 369 -40.36 14.02 2.08
C LEU A 369 -41.16 14.87 3.08
N GLU A 370 -42.33 15.38 2.69
CA GLU A 370 -43.18 16.19 3.57
C GLU A 370 -43.75 15.41 4.75
N LYS A 371 -44.03 14.11 4.59
CA LYS A 371 -44.53 13.24 5.67
C LYS A 371 -43.54 13.05 6.83
N VAL A 372 -42.26 13.34 6.59
CA VAL A 372 -41.20 13.18 7.61
C VAL A 372 -41.03 14.46 8.42
N GLU A 373 -41.50 15.61 7.91
CA GLU A 373 -41.46 16.90 8.61
C GLU A 373 -42.59 17.05 9.65
N THR A 374 -43.66 16.26 9.51
CA THR A 374 -44.82 16.22 10.42
C THR A 374 -44.71 15.12 11.44
#